data_AF-A0A151RJV3-F1
#
_entry.id   AF-A0A151RJV3-F1
#
_cell.length_a   1.000
_cell.length_b   1.000
_cell.length_c   1.000
_cell.angle_alpha   90.00
_cell.angle_beta   90.00
_cell.angle_gamma   90.00
#
_symmetry.space_group_name_H-M   'P 1'
#
loop_
_entity.id
_entity.type
_entity.pdbx_description
1 polymer ?
#
loop_
_entity_poly.entity_id
_entity_poly.type
_entity_poly.pdbx_seq_one_letter_code
_entity_poly.pdbx_strand_id
1 'polypeptide(L)' 'MCVDYTVLNKACPKDSYPLSSIDRLVDGASEHALLSFLDAYSGYNQIMMYPPDEVHTSFITDHAN' A
#
# COMPACT_ATOMS: atom_id res chain seq x y z
N MET A 1 9.14 -13.20 -1.28
CA MET A 1 7.91 -13.99 -1.05
C MET A 1 6.73 -13.19 -1.57
N CYS A 2 5.85 -13.79 -2.36
CA CYS A 2 4.62 -13.14 -2.84
C CYS A 2 3.44 -14.01 -2.38
N VAL A 3 2.44 -13.38 -1.78
CA VAL A 3 1.24 -14.07 -1.28
C VAL A 3 0.07 -13.71 -2.19
N ASP A 4 -0.62 -14.72 -2.71
CA ASP A 4 -1.78 -14.50 -3.57
C ASP A 4 -3.03 -14.17 -2.73
N TYR A 5 -3.30 -12.87 -2.58
CA TYR A 5 -4.52 -12.36 -1.92
C TYR A 5 -5.67 -12.09 -2.89
N THR A 6 -5.66 -12.62 -4.13
CA THR A 6 -6.68 -12.28 -5.14
C THR A 6 -8.12 -12.52 -4.67
N VAL A 7 -8.36 -13.61 -3.94
CA VAL A 7 -9.69 -13.93 -3.41
C VAL A 7 -10.05 -13.01 -2.24
N LEU A 8 -9.12 -12.78 -1.32
CA LEU A 8 -9.30 -11.89 -0.17
C LEU A 8 -9.62 -10.45 -0.65
N ASN A 9 -8.84 -9.91 -1.58
CA ASN A 9 -9.02 -8.57 -2.13
C ASN A 9 -10.36 -8.37 -2.86
N LYS A 10 -10.99 -9.44 -3.36
CA LYS A 10 -12.33 -9.38 -3.96
C LYS A 10 -13.44 -9.37 -2.90
N ALA A 11 -13.21 -9.98 -1.75
CA ALA A 11 -14.17 -10.03 -0.65
C ALA A 11 -14.15 -8.75 0.21
N CYS A 12 -13.00 -8.10 0.33
CA CYS A 12 -12.85 -6.87 1.09
C CYS A 12 -13.53 -5.66 0.39
N PRO A 13 -14.29 -4.83 1.11
CA PRO A 13 -14.78 -3.57 0.57
C PRO A 13 -13.59 -2.64 0.26
N LYS A 14 -13.67 -1.91 -0.85
CA LYS A 14 -12.64 -0.94 -1.22
C LYS A 14 -12.88 0.39 -0.50
N ASP A 15 -11.97 0.74 0.41
CA ASP A 15 -11.89 2.09 0.97
C ASP A 15 -10.97 2.96 0.11
N SER A 16 -11.54 3.65 -0.88
CA SER A 16 -10.75 4.37 -1.89
C SER A 16 -10.38 5.77 -1.40
N TYR A 17 -9.09 6.00 -1.14
CA TYR A 17 -8.56 7.34 -0.93
C TYR A 17 -8.40 8.06 -2.28
N PRO A 18 -8.92 9.30 -2.44
CA PRO A 18 -8.80 10.04 -3.70
C PRO A 18 -7.35 10.47 -3.94
N LEU A 19 -6.66 9.77 -4.85
CA LEU A 19 -5.32 10.16 -5.29
C LEU A 19 -5.40 11.29 -6.32
N SER A 20 -4.47 12.25 -6.23
CA SER A 20 -4.34 13.33 -7.21
C SER A 20 -3.87 12.77 -8.56
N SER A 21 -4.34 13.37 -9.67
CA SER A 21 -3.73 13.14 -10.98
C SER A 21 -2.25 13.55 -10.96
N ILE A 22 -1.44 12.83 -11.73
CA ILE A 22 -0.02 13.14 -11.91
C ILE A 22 0.16 14.57 -12.41
N ASP A 23 -0.65 15.02 -13.37
CA ASP A 23 -0.56 16.39 -13.91
C ASP A 23 -0.70 17.44 -12.80
N ARG A 24 -1.67 17.24 -11.89
CA ARG A 24 -1.89 18.15 -10.76
C ARG A 24 -0.71 18.17 -9.78
N LEU A 25 -0.04 17.02 -9.60
CA LEU A 25 1.16 16.94 -8.75
C LEU A 25 2.35 17.64 -9.41
N VAL A 26 2.51 17.50 -10.73
CA VAL A 26 3.58 18.12 -11.51
C VAL A 26 3.40 19.64 -11.57
N ASP A 27 2.19 20.11 -11.88
CA ASP A 27 1.86 21.54 -11.93
C ASP A 27 2.04 22.20 -10.55
N GLY A 28 1.71 21.49 -9.47
CA GLY A 28 1.95 21.98 -8.12
C GLY A 28 3.44 22.12 -7.76
N ALA A 29 4.30 21.34 -8.41
CA ALA A 29 5.74 21.35 -8.17
C ALA A 29 6.51 22.29 -9.12
N SER A 30 5.94 22.69 -10.26
CA SER A 30 6.67 23.35 -11.36
C SER A 30 7.26 24.73 -11.04
N GLU A 31 6.76 25.40 -10.01
CA GLU A 31 7.26 26.73 -9.58
C GLU A 31 8.35 26.66 -8.50
N HIS A 32 8.77 25.45 -8.09
CA HIS A 32 9.78 25.28 -7.06
C HIS A 32 11.18 25.15 -7.68
N ALA A 33 12.13 25.97 -7.20
CA ALA A 33 13.51 25.97 -7.70
C ALA A 33 14.34 24.73 -7.28
N LEU A 34 13.89 23.99 -6.27
CA LEU A 34 14.53 22.78 -5.77
C LEU A 34 13.47 21.78 -5.30
N LEU A 35 13.69 20.50 -5.65
CA LEU A 35 12.86 19.38 -5.24
C LEU A 35 13.73 18.34 -4.54
N SER A 36 13.23 17.80 -3.43
CA SER A 36 13.82 16.69 -2.70
C SER A 36 12.79 15.57 -2.59
N PHE A 37 13.18 14.36 -2.97
CA PHE A 37 12.29 13.20 -2.94
C PHE A 37 12.65 12.31 -1.75
N LEU A 38 11.63 11.85 -1.04
CA LEU A 38 11.74 10.80 -0.04
C LEU A 38 11.06 9.56 -0.60
N ASP A 39 11.79 8.45 -0.57
CA ASP A 39 11.27 7.17 -1.00
C ASP A 39 10.71 6.41 0.20
N ALA A 40 9.48 5.94 0.06
CA ALA A 40 8.77 5.14 1.04
C ALA A 40 8.64 3.67 0.59
N TYR A 41 9.62 3.15 -0.16
CA TYR A 41 9.62 1.81 -0.74
C TYR A 41 9.20 0.68 0.23
N SER A 42 9.63 0.76 1.49
CA SER A 42 9.28 -0.22 2.53
C SER A 42 8.04 0.15 3.36
N GLY A 43 7.31 1.21 2.98
CA GLY A 43 6.18 1.75 3.73
C GLY A 43 5.04 0.75 3.93
N TYR A 44 4.86 -0.21 3.01
CA TYR A 44 3.87 -1.28 3.13
C TYR A 44 4.03 -2.10 4.43
N ASN A 45 5.27 -2.35 4.87
CA ASN A 45 5.57 -3.16 6.05
C ASN A 45 5.67 -2.34 7.35
N GLN A 46 5.52 -1.01 7.28
CA GLN A 46 5.67 -0.12 8.45
C GLN A 46 4.34 0.21 9.12
N ILE A 47 3.22 0.05 8.41
CA ILE A 47 1.88 0.30 8.93
C ILE A 47 1.41 -0.96 9.66
N MET A 48 1.10 -0.82 10.95
CA MET A 48 0.55 -1.92 11.73
C MET A 48 -0.87 -2.26 11.29
N MET A 49 -1.16 -3.54 11.24
CA MET A 49 -2.51 -4.04 11.03
C MET A 49 -3.38 -3.72 12.26
N TYR A 50 -4.68 -3.53 12.05
CA TYR A 50 -5.60 -3.54 13.17
C TYR A 50 -5.62 -4.97 13.76
N PRO A 51 -5.37 -5.18 15.08
CA PRO A 51 -5.12 -6.51 15.61
C PRO A 51 -6.22 -7.55 15.32
N PRO A 52 -7.52 -7.20 15.34
CA PRO A 52 -8.58 -8.11 14.92
C PRO A 52 -8.51 -8.58 13.46
N ASP A 53 -7.92 -7.78 12.57
CA ASP A 53 -7.89 -8.07 11.12
C ASP A 53 -6.64 -8.88 10.70
N GLU A 54 -5.65 -9.04 11.58
CA GLU A 54 -4.40 -9.79 11.30
C GLU A 54 -4.68 -11.21 10.81
N VAL A 55 -5.66 -11.90 11.40
CA VAL A 55 -6.05 -13.26 11.04
C VAL A 55 -6.50 -13.38 9.58
N HIS A 56 -7.07 -12.30 9.01
CA HIS A 56 -7.52 -12.25 7.62
C HIS A 56 -6.38 -12.19 6.61
N THR A 57 -5.16 -11.84 7.06
CA THR A 57 -3.94 -11.81 6.23
C THR A 57 -3.07 -13.06 6.37
N SER A 58 -3.60 -14.13 6.96
CA SER A 58 -2.89 -15.40 7.05
C SER A 58 -2.67 -16.05 5.67
N PHE A 59 -1.58 -16.79 5.53
CA PHE A 59 -1.25 -17.54 4.32
C PHE A 59 -0.65 -18.91 4.66
N ILE A 60 -0.70 -19.83 3.71
CA ILE A 60 -0.21 -21.21 3.87
C ILE A 60 1.19 -21.32 3.23
N THR A 61 2.09 -22.01 3.91
CA THR A 61 3.42 -22.40 3.40
C THR A 61 3.52 -23.92 3.31
N ASP A 62 4.29 -24.44 2.34
CA ASP A 62 4.44 -25.89 2.11
C ASP A 62 5.03 -26.65 3.31
N HIS A 63 5.75 -25.94 4.16
CA HIS A 63 6.21 -26.43 5.46
C HIS A 63 5.70 -25.48 6.55
N ALA A 64 4.96 -26.01 7.52
CA ALA A 64 4.75 -25.33 8.79
C ALA A 64 6.03 -25.54 9.63
N ASN A 65 6.57 -24.47 10.20
CA ASN A 65 7.58 -24.59 11.26
C ASN A 65 7.01 -25.28 12.49
#